data_AF-A0A327NSN8-F1
#
_entry.id   AF-A0A327NSN8-F1
#
_cell.length_a   1.000
_cell.length_b   1.000
_cell.length_c   1.000
_cell.angle_alpha   90.00
_cell.angle_beta   90.00
_cell.angle_gamma   90.00
#
_symmetry.space_group_name_H-M   'P 1'
#
loop_
_entity.id
_entity.type
_entity.pdbx_description
1 polymer ?
#
loop_
_entity_poly.entity_id
_entity_poly.type
_entity_poly.pdbx_seq_one_letter_code
_entity_poly.pdbx_strand_id
1 'polypeptide(L)'
;MSPLIRLSIFIICFFWGYGYSVQAQSTIGVNQNPKSSVDPIATTWADMTVRIMTKAPKNTPTYGSRAIGYLGLTMYETVVYASRKHRSVIRILSDTISLPKPDFKKSYCWELALNAGQAYMLKALYAYTDKTEPIDSLANAIHQQYAAQLSPEVVERSEQFGRAVATKIYEWSKSDGGMKAIYAISLKTMSGLRVLAYGFLL
;
A
#
# COMPACT_ATOMS: atom_id res chain seq x y z
N MET A 1 -10.80 -19.79 53.06
CA MET A 1 -11.15 -18.60 52.27
C MET A 1 -12.63 -18.32 52.48
N SER A 2 -12.98 -17.15 53.01
CA SER A 2 -14.34 -16.82 53.43
C SER A 2 -15.30 -16.67 52.24
N PRO A 3 -16.59 -17.02 52.39
CA PRO A 3 -17.57 -16.96 51.31
C PRO A 3 -17.78 -15.54 50.76
N LEU A 4 -17.38 -14.51 51.53
CA LEU A 4 -17.40 -13.10 51.15
C LEU A 4 -16.38 -12.76 50.04
N ILE A 5 -15.25 -13.47 49.96
CA ILE A 5 -14.21 -13.21 48.93
C ILE A 5 -14.64 -13.81 47.57
N ARG A 6 -15.45 -14.88 47.56
CA ARG A 6 -15.98 -15.46 46.31
C ARG A 6 -17.07 -14.60 45.66
N LEU A 7 -17.81 -13.82 46.45
CA LEU A 7 -18.86 -12.94 45.94
C LEU A 7 -18.28 -11.66 45.30
N SER A 8 -17.16 -11.14 45.83
CA SER A 8 -16.49 -9.95 45.26
C SER A 8 -15.83 -10.20 43.90
N ILE A 9 -15.34 -11.42 43.64
CA ILE A 9 -14.72 -11.74 42.33
C ILE A 9 -15.79 -11.91 41.25
N PHE A 10 -16.96 -12.47 41.58
CA PHE A 10 -18.07 -12.63 40.63
C PHE A 10 -18.74 -11.31 40.23
N ILE A 11 -18.80 -10.32 41.13
CA ILE A 11 -19.38 -9.00 40.83
C ILE A 11 -18.45 -8.17 39.92
N ILE A 12 -17.13 -8.30 40.07
CA ILE A 12 -16.16 -7.63 39.19
C ILE A 12 -16.18 -8.21 37.77
N CYS A 13 -16.49 -9.50 37.61
CA CYS A 13 -16.61 -10.14 36.28
C CYS A 13 -17.97 -9.95 35.59
N PHE A 14 -19.04 -9.59 36.32
CA PHE A 14 -20.35 -9.31 35.71
C PHE A 14 -20.60 -7.81 35.43
N PHE A 15 -19.85 -6.90 36.05
CA PHE A 15 -19.92 -5.46 35.73
C PHE A 15 -19.13 -5.05 34.46
N TRP A 16 -18.37 -5.97 33.86
CA TRP A 16 -17.64 -5.76 32.60
C TRP A 16 -18.24 -6.56 31.43
N GLY A 17 -19.51 -6.98 31.56
CA GLY A 17 -20.21 -7.80 30.55
C GLY A 17 -21.47 -7.17 29.95
N TYR A 18 -22.00 -6.09 30.53
CA TYR A 18 -23.22 -5.42 30.07
C TYR A 18 -22.93 -3.96 29.75
N GLY A 19 -22.23 -3.70 28.65
CA GLY A 19 -21.86 -2.34 28.27
C GLY A 19 -21.24 -2.17 26.89
N TYR A 20 -21.31 -3.17 26.02
CA TYR A 20 -21.01 -3.00 24.60
C TYR A 20 -22.22 -3.47 23.79
N SER A 21 -23.34 -2.79 23.96
CA SER A 21 -24.19 -2.54 22.80
C SER A 21 -23.29 -1.84 21.78
N VAL A 22 -22.97 -2.51 20.67
CA VAL A 22 -22.49 -1.86 19.46
C VAL A 22 -23.62 -0.92 19.04
N GLN A 23 -23.54 0.33 19.50
CA GLN A 23 -24.28 1.41 18.88
C GLN A 23 -23.72 1.49 17.47
N ALA A 24 -24.50 1.08 16.47
CA ALA A 24 -24.19 1.42 15.10
C ALA A 24 -23.97 2.93 15.08
N GLN A 25 -22.73 3.36 14.82
CA GLN A 25 -22.38 4.76 14.75
C GLN A 25 -23.30 5.36 13.68
N SER A 26 -24.28 6.14 14.12
CA SER A 26 -25.04 7.02 13.25
C SER A 26 -24.02 7.80 12.44
N THR A 27 -24.14 7.73 11.11
CA THR A 27 -23.34 8.52 10.17
C THR A 27 -23.35 9.95 10.66
N ILE A 28 -22.24 10.36 11.28
CA ILE A 28 -21.99 11.76 11.61
C ILE A 28 -22.12 12.46 10.27
N GLY A 29 -23.12 13.35 10.16
CA GLY A 29 -23.31 14.16 8.99
C GLY A 29 -21.96 14.72 8.61
N VAL A 30 -21.51 14.35 7.41
CA VAL A 30 -20.36 14.99 6.79
C VAL A 30 -20.75 16.44 6.71
N ASN A 31 -20.25 17.23 7.65
CA ASN A 31 -20.19 18.66 7.52
C ASN A 31 -19.34 18.86 6.26
N GLN A 32 -20.02 19.14 5.16
CA GLN A 32 -19.42 19.53 3.90
C GLN A 32 -18.79 20.91 4.14
N ASN A 33 -17.69 20.94 4.90
CA ASN A 33 -16.64 21.90 4.66
C ASN A 33 -16.40 21.83 3.16
N PRO A 34 -16.38 22.98 2.44
CA PRO A 34 -16.23 22.96 1.00
C PRO A 34 -15.03 22.08 0.69
N LYS A 35 -15.29 20.96 0.01
CA LYS A 35 -14.28 20.03 -0.48
C LYS A 35 -13.16 20.89 -1.02
N SER A 36 -12.02 20.94 -0.33
CA SER A 36 -10.85 21.62 -0.87
C SER A 36 -10.67 21.02 -2.25
N SER A 37 -10.77 21.85 -3.29
CA SER A 37 -11.16 21.43 -4.65
C SER A 37 -10.09 20.63 -5.41
N VAL A 38 -9.18 19.98 -4.69
CA VAL A 38 -8.21 19.02 -5.19
C VAL A 38 -8.22 17.83 -4.22
N ASP A 39 -8.79 16.71 -4.65
CA ASP A 39 -8.55 15.44 -3.95
C ASP A 39 -7.03 15.21 -3.93
N PRO A 40 -6.40 14.89 -2.78
CA PRO A 40 -4.96 14.67 -2.73
C PRO A 40 -4.59 13.59 -3.73
N ILE A 41 -3.58 13.84 -4.59
CA ILE A 41 -3.15 12.90 -5.63
C ILE A 41 -2.94 11.47 -5.08
N ALA A 42 -2.46 11.37 -3.84
CA ALA A 42 -2.30 10.09 -3.14
C ALA A 42 -3.62 9.31 -3.02
N THR A 43 -4.72 9.98 -2.64
CA THR A 43 -6.05 9.37 -2.54
C THR A 43 -6.56 8.93 -3.92
N THR A 44 -6.37 9.75 -4.95
CA THR A 44 -6.75 9.40 -6.32
C THR A 44 -6.02 8.14 -6.81
N TRP A 45 -4.73 8.01 -6.50
CA TRP A 45 -3.97 6.80 -6.79
C TRP A 45 -4.37 5.60 -5.91
N ALA A 46 -4.81 5.83 -4.68
CA ALA A 46 -5.37 4.79 -3.83
C ALA A 46 -6.67 4.21 -4.42
N ASP A 47 -7.58 5.09 -4.88
CA ASP A 47 -8.81 4.69 -5.55
C ASP A 47 -8.53 3.92 -6.85
N MET A 48 -7.54 4.38 -7.64
CA MET A 48 -7.10 3.67 -8.83
C MET A 48 -6.56 2.27 -8.48
N THR A 49 -5.77 2.16 -7.41
CA THR A 49 -5.24 0.89 -6.93
C THR A 49 -6.38 -0.08 -6.62
N VAL A 50 -7.38 0.35 -5.84
CA VAL A 50 -8.56 -0.47 -5.53
C VAL A 50 -9.31 -0.89 -6.80
N ARG A 51 -9.50 0.05 -7.75
CA ARG A 51 -10.16 -0.22 -9.03
C ARG A 51 -9.43 -1.27 -9.87
N ILE A 52 -8.09 -1.25 -9.90
CA ILE A 52 -7.31 -2.25 -10.63
C ILE A 52 -7.34 -3.59 -9.89
N MET A 53 -7.15 -3.57 -8.57
CA MET A 53 -7.14 -4.77 -7.73
C MET A 53 -8.44 -5.59 -7.81
N THR A 54 -9.57 -4.91 -7.81
CA THR A 54 -10.90 -5.55 -7.90
C THR A 54 -11.18 -6.18 -9.26
N LYS A 55 -10.49 -5.72 -10.32
CA LYS A 55 -10.64 -6.22 -11.69
C LYS A 55 -9.54 -7.19 -12.10
N ALA A 56 -8.46 -7.26 -11.32
CA ALA A 56 -7.32 -8.12 -11.60
C ALA A 56 -7.70 -9.61 -11.43
N PRO A 57 -7.48 -10.45 -12.44
CA PRO A 57 -7.82 -11.87 -12.36
C PRO A 57 -6.96 -12.55 -11.30
N LYS A 58 -7.56 -13.45 -10.50
CA LYS A 58 -6.86 -14.27 -9.49
C LYS A 58 -6.05 -13.44 -8.47
N ASN A 59 -6.44 -12.19 -8.22
CA ASN A 59 -5.82 -11.36 -7.19
C ASN A 59 -6.15 -11.92 -5.79
N THR A 60 -5.15 -12.50 -5.12
CA THR A 60 -5.36 -13.10 -3.78
C THR A 60 -5.25 -12.02 -2.69
N PRO A 61 -5.92 -12.19 -1.53
CA PRO A 61 -5.78 -11.25 -0.41
C PRO A 61 -4.32 -11.01 0.00
N THR A 62 -3.49 -12.07 0.00
CA THR A 62 -2.06 -11.98 0.33
C THR A 62 -1.26 -11.21 -0.72
N TYR A 63 -1.56 -11.41 -2.01
CA TYR A 63 -0.92 -10.64 -3.07
C TYR A 63 -1.30 -9.17 -3.00
N GLY A 64 -2.60 -8.90 -2.85
CA GLY A 64 -3.15 -7.54 -2.79
C GLY A 64 -2.62 -6.72 -1.62
N SER A 65 -2.56 -7.29 -0.41
CA SER A 65 -2.03 -6.58 0.76
C SER A 65 -0.56 -6.22 0.57
N ARG A 66 0.24 -7.13 0.00
CA ARG A 66 1.65 -6.90 -0.32
C ARG A 66 1.83 -5.83 -1.41
N ALA A 67 1.02 -5.88 -2.47
CA ALA A 67 1.03 -4.88 -3.53
C ALA A 67 0.74 -3.47 -2.98
N ILE A 68 -0.29 -3.32 -2.14
CA ILE A 68 -0.60 -2.05 -1.47
C ILE A 68 0.57 -1.58 -0.60
N GLY A 69 1.25 -2.48 0.12
CA GLY A 69 2.44 -2.16 0.90
C GLY A 69 3.54 -1.49 0.07
N TYR A 70 3.84 -2.04 -1.12
CA TYR A 70 4.83 -1.44 -2.02
C TYR A 70 4.36 -0.16 -2.69
N LEU A 71 3.07 -0.06 -3.04
CA LEU A 71 2.51 1.16 -3.60
C LEU A 71 2.60 2.31 -2.59
N GLY A 72 2.20 2.06 -1.34
CA GLY A 72 2.32 3.02 -0.24
C GLY A 72 3.78 3.41 0.06
N LEU A 73 4.69 2.43 0.10
CA LEU A 73 6.12 2.70 0.26
C LEU A 73 6.66 3.57 -0.88
N THR A 74 6.24 3.29 -2.12
CA THR A 74 6.63 4.07 -3.30
C THR A 74 6.09 5.49 -3.24
N MET A 75 4.84 5.68 -2.83
CA MET A 75 4.29 7.02 -2.62
C MET A 75 5.14 7.80 -1.62
N TYR A 76 5.39 7.20 -0.45
CA TYR A 76 6.14 7.84 0.64
C TYR A 76 7.57 8.20 0.22
N GLU A 77 8.33 7.24 -0.28
CA GLU A 77 9.75 7.43 -0.63
C GLU A 77 9.95 8.41 -1.79
N THR A 78 8.93 8.58 -2.64
CA THR A 78 8.98 9.56 -3.73
C THR A 78 8.81 11.00 -3.23
N VAL A 79 7.97 11.22 -2.21
CA VAL A 79 7.65 12.58 -1.72
C VAL A 79 8.36 12.94 -0.41
N VAL A 80 9.08 12.01 0.21
CA VAL A 80 9.73 12.21 1.51
C VAL A 80 10.66 13.45 1.53
N TYR A 81 11.27 13.75 0.38
CA TYR A 81 12.19 14.88 0.23
C TYR A 81 11.49 16.23 0.05
N ALA A 82 10.16 16.26 -0.11
CA ALA A 82 9.38 17.49 -0.15
C ALA A 82 9.35 18.24 1.19
N SER A 83 9.65 17.56 2.29
CA SER A 83 9.65 18.15 3.64
C SER A 83 10.87 17.71 4.43
N ARG A 84 11.52 18.67 5.09
CA ARG A 84 12.66 18.42 5.99
C ARG A 84 12.29 17.65 7.25
N LYS A 85 10.99 17.52 7.55
CA LYS A 85 10.48 16.83 8.75
C LYS A 85 10.40 15.30 8.57
N HIS A 86 10.38 14.82 7.33
CA HIS A 86 10.28 13.40 7.03
C HIS A 86 11.63 12.82 6.65
N ARG A 87 11.82 11.52 6.88
CA ARG A 87 13.03 10.80 6.51
C ARG A 87 12.66 9.48 5.88
N SER A 88 13.45 9.08 4.88
CA SER A 88 13.30 7.79 4.22
C SER A 88 13.28 6.67 5.27
N VAL A 89 12.33 5.77 5.13
CA VAL A 89 12.15 4.60 6.01
C VAL A 89 12.85 3.37 5.45
N ILE A 90 13.39 3.45 4.24
CA ILE A 90 13.93 2.30 3.54
C ILE A 90 15.02 1.57 4.33
N ARG A 91 15.87 2.31 5.05
CA ARG A 91 16.95 1.74 5.88
C ARG A 91 16.44 1.00 7.12
N ILE A 92 15.21 1.26 7.55
CA ILE A 92 14.57 0.52 8.64
C ILE A 92 13.97 -0.78 8.09
N LEU A 93 13.50 -0.75 6.85
CA LEU A 93 12.84 -1.88 6.20
C LEU A 93 13.82 -2.89 5.61
N SER A 94 14.98 -2.44 5.12
CA SER A 94 15.94 -3.30 4.44
C SER A 94 17.32 -2.67 4.31
N ASP A 95 18.36 -3.48 4.55
CA ASP A 95 19.77 -3.12 4.31
C ASP A 95 20.24 -3.42 2.88
N THR A 96 19.43 -4.12 2.08
CA THR A 96 19.84 -4.61 0.74
C THR A 96 19.43 -3.69 -0.41
N ILE A 97 18.60 -2.69 -0.13
CA ILE A 97 18.10 -1.74 -1.12
C ILE A 97 18.62 -0.33 -0.82
N SER A 98 19.05 0.36 -1.88
CA SER A 98 19.33 1.79 -1.85
C SER A 98 18.47 2.50 -2.90
N LEU A 99 17.80 3.56 -2.48
CA LEU A 99 16.96 4.39 -3.35
C LEU A 99 17.74 5.57 -3.92
N PRO A 100 17.37 6.06 -5.12
CA PRO A 100 17.93 7.29 -5.64
C PRO A 100 17.60 8.46 -4.71
N LYS A 101 18.51 9.42 -4.63
CA LYS A 101 18.30 10.69 -3.92
C LYS A 101 18.14 11.80 -4.96
N PRO A 102 17.25 12.77 -4.73
CA PRO A 102 17.14 13.91 -5.62
C PRO A 102 18.40 14.77 -5.54
N ASP A 103 18.70 15.47 -6.63
CA ASP A 103 19.68 16.54 -6.60
C ASP A 103 19.11 17.73 -5.82
N PHE A 104 19.61 17.95 -4.59
CA PHE A 104 19.13 19.00 -3.68
C PHE A 104 19.36 20.43 -4.19
N LYS A 105 20.14 20.63 -5.26
CA LYS A 105 20.34 21.93 -5.90
C LYS A 105 19.31 22.23 -6.99
N LYS A 106 18.45 21.27 -7.33
CA LYS A 106 17.48 21.37 -8.42
C LYS A 106 16.05 21.31 -7.87
N SER A 107 15.13 21.98 -8.57
CA SER A 107 13.71 21.95 -8.24
C SER A 107 13.02 20.71 -8.82
N TYR A 108 12.06 20.18 -8.07
CA TYR A 108 11.23 19.03 -8.45
C TYR A 108 9.77 19.37 -8.17
N CYS A 109 8.87 18.81 -8.97
CA CYS A 109 7.45 18.73 -8.69
C CYS A 109 7.16 17.33 -8.12
N TRP A 110 6.87 17.28 -6.83
CA TRP A 110 6.70 16.01 -6.11
C TRP A 110 5.42 15.29 -6.53
N GLU A 111 4.43 16.04 -7.02
CA GLU A 111 3.18 15.55 -7.59
C GLU A 111 3.44 14.74 -8.87
N LEU A 112 4.26 15.27 -9.78
CA LEU A 112 4.67 14.55 -11.00
C LEU A 112 5.57 13.35 -10.68
N ALA A 113 6.45 13.48 -9.69
CA ALA A 113 7.26 12.36 -9.23
C ALA A 113 6.38 11.23 -8.69
N LEU A 114 5.46 11.53 -7.76
CA LEU A 114 4.52 10.54 -7.20
C LEU A 114 3.69 9.92 -8.32
N ASN A 115 3.14 10.73 -9.21
CA ASN A 115 2.34 10.28 -10.35
C ASN A 115 3.08 9.25 -11.21
N ALA A 116 4.29 9.58 -11.64
CA ALA A 116 5.10 8.71 -12.48
C ALA A 116 5.54 7.43 -11.74
N GLY A 117 5.84 7.53 -10.45
CA GLY A 117 6.18 6.37 -9.62
C GLY A 117 5.00 5.41 -9.43
N GLN A 118 3.80 5.93 -9.16
CA GLN A 118 2.59 5.12 -9.00
C GLN A 118 2.15 4.46 -10.31
N ALA A 119 2.18 5.20 -11.42
CA ALA A 119 1.87 4.65 -12.74
C ALA A 119 2.78 3.47 -13.08
N TYR A 120 4.09 3.61 -12.87
CA TYR A 120 5.05 2.53 -13.06
C TYR A 120 4.78 1.35 -12.14
N MET A 121 4.69 1.59 -10.82
CA MET A 121 4.58 0.52 -9.83
C MET A 121 3.29 -0.28 -10.00
N LEU A 122 2.16 0.39 -10.25
CA LEU A 122 0.87 -0.29 -10.40
C LEU A 122 0.84 -1.15 -11.67
N LYS A 123 1.39 -0.65 -12.79
CA LYS A 123 1.54 -1.45 -14.01
C LYS A 123 2.48 -2.63 -13.82
N ALA A 124 3.58 -2.45 -13.10
CA ALA A 124 4.54 -3.51 -12.83
C ALA A 124 3.95 -4.63 -11.96
N LEU A 125 3.24 -4.27 -10.89
CA LEU A 125 2.58 -5.23 -9.99
C LEU A 125 1.39 -5.93 -10.64
N TYR A 126 0.67 -5.27 -11.54
CA TYR A 126 -0.50 -5.86 -12.19
C TYR A 126 -0.28 -6.14 -13.68
N ALA A 127 0.96 -6.36 -14.12
CA ALA A 127 1.30 -6.57 -15.53
C ALA A 127 0.58 -7.76 -16.19
N TYR A 128 -0.01 -8.67 -15.40
CA TYR A 128 -0.82 -9.80 -15.86
C TYR A 128 -2.29 -9.43 -16.15
N THR A 129 -2.69 -8.16 -15.99
CA THR A 129 -4.02 -7.67 -16.34
C THR A 129 -4.02 -6.96 -17.68
N ASP A 130 -5.03 -7.23 -18.51
CA ASP A 130 -5.20 -6.55 -19.80
C ASP A 130 -5.86 -5.16 -19.66
N LYS A 131 -6.24 -4.76 -18.44
CA LYS A 131 -7.05 -3.55 -18.16
C LYS A 131 -6.25 -2.45 -17.47
N THR A 132 -5.07 -2.12 -17.99
CA THR A 132 -4.20 -1.06 -17.45
C THR A 132 -4.50 0.34 -18.01
N GLU A 133 -5.33 0.48 -19.05
CA GLU A 133 -5.73 1.77 -19.65
C GLU A 133 -6.16 2.86 -18.64
N PRO A 134 -6.91 2.55 -17.55
CA PRO A 134 -7.26 3.56 -16.55
C PRO A 134 -6.03 4.17 -15.85
N ILE A 135 -4.95 3.40 -15.72
CA ILE A 135 -3.69 3.86 -15.10
C ILE A 135 -3.06 4.93 -15.98
N ASP A 136 -2.94 4.66 -17.28
CA ASP A 136 -2.34 5.60 -18.23
C ASP A 136 -3.21 6.86 -18.38
N SER A 137 -4.54 6.70 -18.38
CA SER A 137 -5.49 7.82 -18.40
C SER A 137 -5.31 8.74 -17.18
N LEU A 138 -5.22 8.17 -15.97
CA LEU A 138 -5.02 8.95 -14.75
C LEU A 138 -3.64 9.62 -14.74
N ALA A 139 -2.60 8.87 -15.11
CA ALA A 139 -1.24 9.40 -15.18
C ALA A 139 -1.14 10.59 -16.12
N ASN A 140 -1.78 10.51 -17.30
CA ASN A 140 -1.82 11.59 -18.28
C ASN A 140 -2.61 12.80 -17.79
N ALA A 141 -3.76 12.59 -17.13
CA ALA A 141 -4.56 13.68 -16.58
C ALA A 141 -3.78 14.48 -15.52
N ILE A 142 -3.11 13.79 -14.60
CA ILE A 142 -2.26 14.43 -13.58
C ILE A 142 -1.05 15.08 -14.26
N HIS A 143 -0.41 14.42 -15.22
CA HIS A 143 0.71 15.01 -15.96
C HIS A 143 0.31 16.36 -16.58
N GLN A 144 -0.80 16.40 -17.33
CA GLN A 144 -1.28 17.61 -17.98
C GLN A 144 -1.58 18.72 -16.98
N GLN A 145 -2.18 18.39 -15.84
CA GLN A 145 -2.50 19.35 -14.78
C GLN A 145 -1.24 20.04 -14.23
N TYR A 146 -0.19 19.29 -13.92
CA TYR A 146 0.99 19.82 -13.24
C TYR A 146 2.07 20.31 -14.22
N ALA A 147 2.21 19.67 -15.38
CA ALA A 147 3.22 20.05 -16.37
C ALA A 147 2.94 21.40 -17.05
N ALA A 148 1.67 21.82 -17.13
CA ALA A 148 1.27 23.07 -17.79
C ALA A 148 1.92 24.34 -17.22
N GLN A 149 2.43 24.29 -15.98
CA GLN A 149 3.00 25.43 -15.27
C GLN A 149 4.52 25.31 -15.03
N LEU A 150 5.16 24.28 -15.60
CA LEU A 150 6.53 23.91 -15.28
C LEU A 150 7.40 23.89 -16.53
N SER A 151 8.71 24.11 -16.36
CA SER A 151 9.64 23.90 -17.48
C SER A 151 9.74 22.41 -17.82
N PRO A 152 9.94 22.04 -19.10
CA PRO A 152 10.10 20.65 -19.52
C PRO A 152 11.17 19.89 -18.72
N GLU A 153 12.25 20.58 -18.36
CA GLU A 153 13.35 20.01 -17.55
C GLU A 153 12.91 19.64 -16.13
N VAL A 154 12.04 20.45 -15.49
CA VAL A 154 11.50 20.14 -14.16
C VAL A 154 10.53 18.96 -14.26
N VAL A 155 9.66 18.96 -15.28
CA VAL A 155 8.72 17.86 -15.54
C VAL A 155 9.47 16.55 -15.71
N GLU A 156 10.38 16.49 -16.67
CA GLU A 156 11.15 15.29 -17.00
C GLU A 156 11.93 14.78 -15.78
N ARG A 157 12.67 15.65 -15.10
CA ARG A 157 13.45 15.29 -13.91
C ARG A 157 12.58 14.74 -12.79
N SER A 158 11.41 15.35 -12.56
CA SER A 158 10.49 14.91 -11.51
C SER A 158 9.96 13.52 -11.78
N GLU A 159 9.50 13.28 -13.00
CA GLU A 159 8.98 11.99 -13.38
C GLU A 159 10.07 10.90 -13.43
N GLN A 160 11.26 11.21 -13.94
CA GLN A 160 12.40 10.29 -13.93
C GLN A 160 12.76 9.87 -12.51
N PHE A 161 12.77 10.82 -11.57
CA PHE A 161 13.02 10.51 -10.16
C PHE A 161 11.96 9.56 -9.59
N GLY A 162 10.67 9.86 -9.80
CA GLY A 162 9.56 9.01 -9.36
C GLY A 162 9.61 7.59 -9.94
N ARG A 163 9.85 7.47 -11.26
CA ARG A 163 10.05 6.18 -11.93
C ARG A 163 11.24 5.42 -11.36
N ALA A 164 12.37 6.09 -11.14
CA ALA A 164 13.57 5.45 -10.60
C ALA A 164 13.37 4.90 -9.19
N VAL A 165 12.67 5.62 -8.31
CA VAL A 165 12.28 5.13 -6.98
C VAL A 165 11.40 3.89 -7.11
N ALA A 166 10.33 3.97 -7.91
CA ALA A 166 9.40 2.87 -8.11
C ALA A 166 10.06 1.62 -8.72
N THR A 167 10.95 1.79 -9.71
CA THR A 167 11.74 0.69 -10.29
C THR A 167 12.59 0.01 -9.23
N LYS A 168 13.31 0.75 -8.38
CA LYS A 168 14.16 0.14 -7.35
C LYS A 168 13.34 -0.63 -6.32
N ILE A 169 12.19 -0.11 -5.90
CA ILE A 169 11.29 -0.81 -4.96
C ILE A 169 10.70 -2.06 -5.63
N TYR A 170 10.29 -1.97 -6.90
CA TYR A 170 9.73 -3.11 -7.63
C TYR A 170 10.76 -4.23 -7.79
N GLU A 171 12.00 -3.91 -8.18
CA GLU A 171 13.06 -4.91 -8.29
C GLU A 171 13.38 -5.55 -6.94
N TRP A 172 13.45 -4.75 -5.87
CA TRP A 172 13.62 -5.28 -4.53
C TRP A 172 12.46 -6.21 -4.13
N SER A 173 11.22 -5.86 -4.49
CA SER A 173 10.04 -6.69 -4.22
C SER A 173 10.12 -8.08 -4.82
N LYS A 174 10.92 -8.34 -5.86
CA LYS A 174 11.06 -9.70 -6.40
C LYS A 174 11.88 -10.62 -5.49
N SER A 175 12.65 -10.04 -4.56
CA SER A 175 13.65 -10.72 -3.73
C SER A 175 13.46 -10.53 -2.22
N ASP A 176 12.38 -9.88 -1.80
CA ASP A 176 12.04 -9.54 -0.40
C ASP A 176 11.78 -10.75 0.53
N GLY A 177 11.77 -11.97 0.00
CA GLY A 177 11.47 -13.21 0.73
C GLY A 177 9.98 -13.60 0.79
N GLY A 178 9.05 -12.74 0.35
CA GLY A 178 7.61 -13.05 0.31
C GLY A 178 7.27 -14.23 -0.61
N MET A 179 8.00 -14.35 -1.72
CA MET A 179 7.85 -15.49 -2.64
C MET A 179 8.25 -16.83 -1.98
N LYS A 180 9.27 -16.83 -1.11
CA LYS A 180 9.72 -18.05 -0.39
C LYS A 180 8.70 -18.51 0.65
N ALA A 181 8.01 -17.59 1.32
CA ALA A 181 6.98 -17.93 2.30
C ALA A 181 5.77 -18.64 1.66
N ILE A 182 5.36 -18.22 0.45
CA ILE A 182 4.25 -18.85 -0.29
C ILE A 182 4.61 -20.28 -0.70
N TYR A 183 5.84 -20.52 -1.18
CA TYR A 183 6.31 -21.89 -1.47
C TYR A 183 6.42 -22.75 -0.22
N ALA A 184 6.90 -22.21 0.90
CA ALA A 184 6.99 -22.93 2.17
C ALA A 184 5.62 -23.39 2.69
N ILE A 185 4.60 -22.53 2.57
CA ILE A 185 3.21 -22.90 2.90
C ILE A 185 2.72 -23.99 1.93
N SER A 186 2.89 -23.80 0.62
CA SER A 186 2.45 -24.77 -0.40
C SER A 186 3.06 -26.17 -0.20
N LEU A 187 4.35 -26.26 0.13
CA LEU A 187 5.02 -27.53 0.43
C LEU A 187 4.51 -28.16 1.73
N LYS A 188 4.23 -27.37 2.77
CA LYS A 188 3.65 -27.87 4.03
C LYS A 188 2.22 -28.39 3.85
N THR A 189 1.41 -27.73 3.02
CA THR A 189 0.05 -28.16 2.69
C THR A 189 0.06 -29.44 1.83
N MET A 190 1.00 -29.55 0.88
CA MET A 190 1.17 -30.78 0.07
C MET A 190 1.73 -31.96 0.88
N SER A 191 2.62 -31.72 1.85
CA SER A 191 3.07 -32.78 2.77
C SER A 191 1.95 -33.23 3.72
N GLY A 192 1.08 -32.31 4.16
CA GLY A 192 -0.09 -32.65 5.00
C GLY A 192 -1.14 -33.47 4.26
N LEU A 193 -1.40 -33.17 2.98
CA LEU A 193 -2.30 -33.98 2.14
C LEU A 193 -1.75 -35.37 1.85
N ARG A 194 -0.42 -35.54 1.72
CA ARG A 194 0.19 -36.86 1.52
C ARG A 194 0.01 -37.76 2.75
N VAL A 195 0.12 -37.23 3.96
CA VAL A 195 -0.06 -38.03 5.20
C VAL A 195 -1.51 -38.51 5.35
N LEU A 196 -2.49 -37.70 4.96
CA LEU A 196 -3.90 -38.11 4.99
C LEU A 196 -4.26 -39.15 3.91
N ALA A 197 -3.58 -39.15 2.76
CA ALA A 197 -3.80 -40.13 1.70
C ALA A 197 -3.27 -41.54 2.04
N TYR A 198 -2.23 -41.66 2.87
CA TYR A 198 -1.70 -42.95 3.32
C TYR A 198 -2.38 -43.49 4.60
N GLY A 199 -3.13 -42.66 5.32
CA GLY A 199 -3.88 -43.08 6.53
C GLY A 199 -5.26 -43.68 6.28
N PHE A 200 -5.72 -43.74 5.02
CA PHE A 200 -7.04 -44.26 4.64
C PHE A 200 -6.95 -45.57 3.82
N LEU A 201 -5.76 -46.17 3.73
CA LEU A 201 -5.47 -47.38 2.96
C LEU A 201 -4.86 -48.51 3.82
N LEU A 202 -5.07 -48.47 5.14
CA LEU A 202 -4.85 -49.57 6.07
C LEU A 202 -6.13 -49.78 6.90
#